data_AF-A0A917C8I0-F1
#
_entry.id   AF-A0A917C8I0-F1
#
_cell.length_a   1.000
_cell.length_b   1.000
_cell.length_c   1.000
_cell.angle_alpha   90.00
_cell.angle_beta   90.00
_cell.angle_gamma   90.00
#
_symmetry.space_group_name_H-M   'P 1'
#
loop_
_entity.id
_entity.type
_entity.pdbx_description
1 polymer ?
#
loop_
_entity_poly.entity_id
_entity_poly.type
_entity_poly.pdbx_seq_one_letter_code
_entity_poly.pdbx_strand_id
1 'polypeptide(L)'
;MRSLTSLSLAGSLLVLAVGGAVWSSAAHAASDKRVDSDLTIYVAGDLLRKGGVVSVQPLPVPRAEWDKINAADNAPVPPPEGLKPIGAGGKRMVVIASAQYSQIQFFYPEDVTYTFRFRPHPEQKDEMRVTGTRALSIGGVNSDTGLGPQMEYGFKGRATSGDQTIQLVAPDLDEHTARSLMAVVELMPNRPPLACETRSATAVCAVEPATWPKVAADWEKSRLDGITERKHDAARRACYDKAPAGNGSCVQVSADGAEPVYEFRRNP
;
A
#
# COMPACT_ATOMS: atom_id res chain seq x y z
N MET A 1 23.66 97.96 -39.32
CA MET A 1 25.13 97.76 -39.33
C MET A 1 25.51 96.83 -38.18
N ARG A 2 26.29 95.78 -38.46
CA ARG A 2 26.91 94.76 -37.55
C ARG A 2 25.88 93.87 -36.80
N SER A 3 25.65 92.59 -37.11
CA SER A 3 26.49 91.38 -37.30
C SER A 3 27.09 90.79 -36.00
N LEU A 4 27.02 89.45 -35.91
CA LEU A 4 27.64 88.45 -35.00
C LEU A 4 26.82 88.03 -33.75
N THR A 5 26.80 86.78 -33.25
CA THR A 5 26.85 85.37 -33.74
C THR A 5 26.83 84.47 -32.47
N SER A 6 26.51 83.18 -32.64
CA SER A 6 26.85 82.00 -31.80
C SER A 6 25.85 81.63 -30.68
N LEU A 7 25.13 80.49 -30.81
CA LEU A 7 25.47 79.08 -30.43
C LEU A 7 25.48 78.92 -28.89
N SER A 8 24.78 77.98 -28.25
CA SER A 8 24.87 76.53 -28.44
C SER A 8 23.96 75.75 -27.45
N LEU A 9 23.44 74.60 -27.88
CA LEU A 9 23.10 73.34 -27.18
C LEU A 9 22.26 73.36 -25.87
N ALA A 10 21.05 72.78 -25.85
CA ALA A 10 20.71 71.35 -25.78
C ALA A 10 20.41 70.89 -24.34
N GLY A 11 19.26 70.22 -24.14
CA GLY A 11 18.92 69.59 -22.87
C GLY A 11 17.43 69.34 -22.71
N SER A 12 16.91 68.36 -23.45
CA SER A 12 15.56 67.83 -23.34
C SER A 12 15.40 66.86 -22.15
N LEU A 13 14.12 66.60 -21.84
CA LEU A 13 13.48 65.50 -21.09
C LEU A 13 13.07 65.78 -19.63
N LEU A 14 11.75 65.77 -19.30
CA LEU A 14 10.79 64.63 -19.17
C LEU A 14 11.27 63.64 -18.09
N VAL A 15 10.51 63.12 -17.11
CA VAL A 15 9.08 62.99 -16.77
C VAL A 15 9.04 62.52 -15.29
N LEU A 16 7.89 62.57 -14.59
CA LEU A 16 7.08 61.39 -14.18
C LEU A 16 6.26 61.66 -12.92
N ALA A 17 4.95 61.60 -13.14
CA ALA A 17 3.89 61.60 -12.16
C ALA A 17 3.97 60.36 -11.26
N VAL A 18 3.73 60.58 -9.98
CA VAL A 18 3.56 59.56 -8.94
C VAL A 18 2.16 58.96 -9.09
N GLY A 19 2.07 57.85 -9.82
CA GLY A 19 0.89 56.98 -9.85
C GLY A 19 1.13 55.77 -8.93
N GLY A 20 0.47 55.75 -7.77
CA GLY A 20 0.54 54.64 -6.83
C GLY A 20 -0.02 53.35 -7.44
N ALA A 21 0.86 52.41 -7.73
CA ALA A 21 0.48 51.04 -8.05
C ALA A 21 0.00 50.35 -6.76
N VAL A 22 -1.27 49.99 -6.70
CA VAL A 22 -1.82 49.03 -5.74
C VAL A 22 -1.21 47.67 -6.08
N TRP A 23 -0.26 47.22 -5.27
CA TRP A 23 0.27 45.87 -5.36
C TRP A 23 -0.81 44.92 -4.83
N SER A 24 -1.61 44.37 -5.75
CA SER A 24 -2.37 43.15 -5.49
C SER A 24 -1.36 42.03 -5.23
N SER A 25 -1.04 41.81 -3.96
CA SER A 25 -0.39 40.59 -3.51
C SER A 25 -1.35 39.43 -3.80
N ALA A 26 -1.29 38.87 -5.00
CA ALA A 26 -1.78 37.54 -5.26
C ALA A 26 -0.94 36.61 -4.38
N ALA A 27 -1.46 36.36 -3.17
CA ALA A 27 -1.05 35.24 -2.35
C ALA A 27 -1.21 34.01 -3.24
N HIS A 28 -0.08 33.55 -3.80
CA HIS A 28 0.04 32.18 -4.22
C HIS A 28 -0.14 31.39 -2.94
N ALA A 29 -1.39 31.04 -2.64
CA ALA A 29 -1.68 29.98 -1.70
C ALA A 29 -0.82 28.82 -2.21
N ALA A 30 0.26 28.52 -1.50
CA ALA A 30 0.87 27.22 -1.57
C ALA A 30 -0.32 26.27 -1.54
N SER A 31 -0.55 25.54 -2.62
CA SER A 31 -1.56 24.50 -2.63
C SER A 31 -1.06 23.52 -1.57
N ASP A 32 -1.45 23.74 -0.32
CA ASP A 32 -1.34 22.78 0.75
C ASP A 32 -1.91 21.53 0.12
N LYS A 33 -1.06 20.54 -0.11
CA LYS A 33 -1.45 19.23 -0.62
C LYS A 33 -2.26 18.56 0.49
N ARG A 34 -3.46 19.08 0.72
CA ARG A 34 -4.45 18.51 1.61
C ARG A 34 -4.87 17.19 1.00
N VAL A 35 -5.01 16.20 1.86
CA VAL A 35 -5.47 14.88 1.45
C VAL A 35 -6.99 14.84 1.61
N ASP A 36 -7.69 14.35 0.61
CA ASP A 36 -9.14 14.29 0.63
C ASP A 36 -9.66 13.02 1.32
N SER A 37 -8.91 11.91 1.28
CA SER A 37 -9.24 10.71 2.05
C SER A 37 -7.99 10.07 2.62
N ASP A 38 -7.93 9.87 3.93
CA ASP A 38 -6.75 9.36 4.64
C ASP A 38 -7.14 8.19 5.52
N LEU A 39 -6.62 6.99 5.23
CA LEU A 39 -6.90 5.78 5.97
C LEU A 39 -5.66 5.35 6.79
N THR A 40 -5.81 5.26 8.11
CA THR A 40 -4.85 4.57 8.98
C THR A 40 -5.33 3.18 9.31
N ILE A 41 -4.52 2.18 8.98
CA ILE A 41 -4.75 0.77 9.31
C ILE A 41 -3.84 0.43 10.50
N TYR A 42 -4.44 0.31 11.68
CA TYR A 42 -3.75 -0.19 12.85
C TYR A 42 -3.67 -1.71 12.81
N VAL A 43 -2.46 -2.23 12.83
CA VAL A 43 -2.15 -3.66 12.89
C VAL A 43 -2.08 -4.09 14.35
N ALA A 44 -2.87 -5.10 14.70
CA ALA A 44 -2.97 -5.63 16.06
C ALA A 44 -2.99 -7.16 16.08
N GLY A 45 -3.06 -7.74 17.26
CA GLY A 45 -3.50 -9.13 17.45
C GLY A 45 -2.62 -10.17 16.75
N ASP A 46 -3.27 -11.17 16.16
CA ASP A 46 -2.56 -12.26 15.47
C ASP A 46 -1.84 -11.78 14.21
N LEU A 47 -2.40 -10.78 13.52
CA LEU A 47 -1.75 -10.16 12.38
C LEU A 47 -0.40 -9.52 12.78
N LEU A 48 -0.35 -8.86 13.94
CA LEU A 48 0.88 -8.27 14.47
C LEU A 48 1.86 -9.34 14.95
N ARG A 49 1.38 -10.35 15.68
CA ARG A 49 2.22 -11.36 16.35
C ARG A 49 2.76 -12.46 15.45
N LYS A 50 1.93 -12.94 14.52
CA LYS A 50 2.21 -14.10 13.68
C LYS A 50 2.40 -13.72 12.22
N GLY A 51 2.19 -12.46 11.89
CA GLY A 51 2.11 -12.04 10.50
C GLY A 51 0.83 -12.50 9.82
N GLY A 52 0.71 -12.13 8.55
CA GLY A 52 -0.50 -12.39 7.77
C GLY A 52 -0.63 -11.48 6.57
N VAL A 53 -1.85 -11.37 6.06
CA VAL A 53 -2.23 -10.64 4.85
C VAL A 53 -3.32 -9.63 5.16
N VAL A 54 -3.13 -8.42 4.66
CA VAL A 54 -4.16 -7.39 4.58
C VAL A 54 -4.42 -7.05 3.13
N SER A 55 -5.64 -7.28 2.64
CA SER A 55 -6.09 -6.83 1.33
C SER A 55 -6.83 -5.50 1.49
N VAL A 56 -6.36 -4.44 0.83
CA VAL A 56 -7.00 -3.12 0.87
C VAL A 56 -7.68 -2.83 -0.45
N GLN A 57 -9.00 -2.61 -0.39
CA GLN A 57 -9.88 -2.40 -1.52
C GLN A 57 -10.52 -1.00 -1.45
N PRO A 58 -9.96 -0.01 -2.17
CA PRO A 58 -10.54 1.32 -2.29
C PRO A 58 -11.78 1.27 -3.21
N LEU A 59 -12.89 1.90 -2.79
CA LEU A 59 -14.16 1.93 -3.51
C LEU A 59 -14.53 3.39 -3.86
N PRO A 60 -14.41 3.82 -5.12
CA PRO A 60 -14.81 5.16 -5.52
C PRO A 60 -16.33 5.32 -5.43
N VAL A 61 -16.79 6.46 -4.90
CA VAL A 61 -18.21 6.82 -4.84
C VAL A 61 -18.45 8.22 -5.41
N PRO A 62 -19.63 8.49 -6.02
CA PRO A 62 -20.01 9.83 -6.44
C PRO A 62 -20.06 10.81 -5.27
N ARG A 63 -19.76 12.09 -5.51
CA ARG A 63 -19.72 13.14 -4.46
C ARG A 63 -21.01 13.19 -3.61
N ALA A 64 -22.18 13.07 -4.23
CA ALA A 64 -23.46 13.11 -3.53
C ALA A 64 -23.68 11.92 -2.57
N GLU A 65 -23.05 10.77 -2.84
CA GLU A 65 -23.04 9.61 -1.94
C GLU A 65 -21.97 9.79 -0.85
N TRP A 66 -20.80 10.28 -1.23
CA TRP A 66 -19.74 10.62 -0.29
C TRP A 66 -20.20 11.58 0.80
N ASP A 67 -20.94 12.63 0.47
CA ASP A 67 -21.41 13.61 1.45
C ASP A 67 -22.29 12.96 2.55
N LYS A 68 -23.04 11.90 2.20
CA LYS A 68 -23.83 11.12 3.16
C LYS A 68 -22.93 10.27 4.06
N ILE A 69 -21.93 9.62 3.48
CA ILE A 69 -20.93 8.79 4.20
C ILE A 69 -20.04 9.65 5.12
N ASN A 70 -19.71 10.85 4.66
CA ASN A 70 -18.75 11.72 5.33
C ASN A 70 -19.29 12.30 6.64
N ALA A 71 -20.61 12.48 6.75
CA ALA A 71 -21.25 13.06 7.91
C ALA A 71 -21.18 12.20 9.19
N ALA A 72 -20.96 10.88 9.08
CA ALA A 72 -20.94 9.97 10.23
C ALA A 72 -19.50 9.67 10.73
N ASP A 73 -19.34 9.40 12.02
CA ASP A 73 -18.03 9.06 12.60
C ASP A 73 -17.47 7.73 12.09
N ASN A 74 -16.15 7.67 11.92
CA ASN A 74 -15.46 6.51 11.35
C ASN A 74 -14.16 6.11 12.07
N ALA A 75 -13.87 6.70 13.23
CA ALA A 75 -12.63 6.47 13.95
C ALA A 75 -12.88 5.57 15.20
N PRO A 76 -12.51 4.26 15.18
CA PRO A 76 -12.54 3.41 16.37
C PRO A 76 -11.55 3.87 17.45
N VAL A 77 -10.45 4.49 17.01
CA VAL A 77 -9.36 4.98 17.87
C VAL A 77 -8.79 6.27 17.28
N PRO A 78 -8.10 7.11 18.08
CA PRO A 78 -7.51 8.33 17.57
C PRO A 78 -6.52 8.07 16.42
N PRO A 79 -6.54 8.91 15.37
CA PRO A 79 -5.54 8.83 14.33
C PRO A 79 -4.15 9.20 14.89
N PRO A 80 -3.06 8.78 14.22
CA PRO A 80 -1.71 9.20 14.57
C PRO A 80 -1.58 10.73 14.60
N GLU A 81 -0.67 11.21 15.45
CA GLU A 81 -0.27 12.62 15.47
C GLU A 81 0.56 12.99 14.22
N GLY A 82 0.64 14.28 13.90
CA GLY A 82 1.49 14.80 12.82
C GLY A 82 1.01 14.53 11.39
N LEU A 83 -0.23 14.06 11.21
CA LEU A 83 -0.79 13.85 9.89
C LEU A 83 -1.11 15.17 9.18
N LYS A 84 -0.94 15.19 7.85
CA LYS A 84 -1.32 16.33 6.99
C LYS A 84 -2.78 16.76 7.25
N PRO A 85 -3.12 18.05 7.16
CA PRO A 85 -4.51 18.48 7.23
C PRO A 85 -5.39 17.83 6.16
N ILE A 86 -6.64 17.52 6.51
CA ILE A 86 -7.64 16.98 5.57
C ILE A 86 -8.29 18.10 4.77
N GLY A 87 -8.57 17.84 3.49
CA GLY A 87 -9.27 18.76 2.58
C GLY A 87 -10.68 19.09 3.07
N ALA A 88 -11.24 20.21 2.59
CA ALA A 88 -12.64 20.52 2.85
C ALA A 88 -13.51 19.44 2.18
N GLY A 89 -14.37 18.77 2.95
CA GLY A 89 -15.16 17.63 2.47
C GLY A 89 -14.38 16.31 2.41
N GLY A 90 -13.13 16.27 2.88
CA GLY A 90 -12.38 15.04 3.03
C GLY A 90 -12.70 14.28 4.32
N LYS A 91 -12.17 13.06 4.45
CA LYS A 91 -12.39 12.21 5.63
C LYS A 91 -11.12 11.53 6.09
N ARG A 92 -10.88 11.58 7.41
CA ARG A 92 -9.90 10.74 8.08
C ARG A 92 -10.57 9.48 8.61
N MET A 93 -10.03 8.33 8.22
CA MET A 93 -10.53 7.02 8.52
C MET A 93 -9.48 6.26 9.31
N VAL A 94 -9.94 5.46 10.27
CA VAL A 94 -9.07 4.61 11.07
C VAL A 94 -9.73 3.25 11.16
N VAL A 95 -8.95 2.19 11.01
CA VAL A 95 -9.42 0.81 11.14
C VAL A 95 -8.40 -0.01 11.93
N ILE A 96 -8.86 -1.10 12.55
CA ILE A 96 -7.98 -2.04 13.25
C ILE A 96 -8.07 -3.38 12.52
N ALA A 97 -6.95 -3.88 12.02
CA ALA A 97 -6.82 -5.21 11.45
C ALA A 97 -6.07 -6.11 12.44
N SER A 98 -6.74 -7.14 12.95
CA SER A 98 -6.20 -8.00 14.01
C SER A 98 -6.04 -9.47 13.61
N ALA A 99 -6.75 -9.93 12.57
CA ALA A 99 -6.72 -11.31 12.09
C ALA A 99 -5.62 -11.52 11.03
N GLN A 100 -5.03 -12.73 11.00
CA GLN A 100 -3.96 -13.07 10.05
C GLN A 100 -4.40 -12.94 8.58
N TYR A 101 -5.69 -12.98 8.27
CA TYR A 101 -6.23 -12.47 7.02
C TYR A 101 -7.26 -11.39 7.33
N SER A 102 -7.07 -10.20 6.76
CA SER A 102 -8.01 -9.07 6.87
C SER A 102 -8.25 -8.45 5.50
N GLN A 103 -9.51 -8.24 5.12
CA GLN A 103 -9.89 -7.45 3.96
C GLN A 103 -10.46 -6.12 4.45
N ILE A 104 -9.93 -5.02 3.94
CA ILE A 104 -10.32 -3.66 4.30
C ILE A 104 -10.91 -3.00 3.07
N GLN A 105 -12.18 -2.64 3.15
CA GLN A 105 -12.84 -1.81 2.15
C GLN A 105 -12.98 -0.40 2.69
N PHE A 106 -12.82 0.60 1.82
CA PHE A 106 -13.14 1.97 2.19
C PHE A 106 -13.64 2.79 1.01
N PHE A 107 -14.57 3.69 1.30
CA PHE A 107 -15.10 4.61 0.31
C PHE A 107 -14.21 5.85 0.18
N TYR A 108 -14.14 6.40 -1.03
CA TYR A 108 -13.52 7.69 -1.31
C TYR A 108 -14.23 8.39 -2.49
N PRO A 109 -14.24 9.72 -2.57
CA PRO A 109 -14.81 10.41 -3.73
C PRO A 109 -14.08 10.07 -5.03
N GLU A 110 -14.80 9.82 -6.11
CA GLU A 110 -14.22 9.46 -7.41
C GLU A 110 -13.28 10.52 -8.03
N ASP A 111 -13.44 11.78 -7.62
CA ASP A 111 -12.74 12.94 -8.17
C ASP A 111 -11.53 13.39 -7.34
N VAL A 112 -11.13 12.62 -6.32
CA VAL A 112 -10.06 12.99 -5.39
C VAL A 112 -8.95 11.94 -5.27
N THR A 113 -7.90 12.31 -4.53
CA THR A 113 -6.84 11.40 -4.12
C THR A 113 -7.10 10.86 -2.71
N TYR A 114 -6.66 9.63 -2.47
CA TYR A 114 -6.65 9.01 -1.16
C TYR A 114 -5.23 8.60 -0.77
N THR A 115 -4.99 8.52 0.53
CA THR A 115 -3.76 7.96 1.08
C THR A 115 -4.11 6.90 2.10
N PHE A 116 -3.26 5.89 2.23
CA PHE A 116 -3.37 4.97 3.35
C PHE A 116 -2.01 4.56 3.90
N ARG A 117 -2.01 4.13 5.16
CA ARG A 117 -0.81 3.83 5.94
C ARG A 117 -1.06 2.72 6.94
N PHE A 118 0.00 1.98 7.26
CA PHE A 118 -0.01 0.94 8.29
C PHE A 118 0.74 1.42 9.52
N ARG A 119 0.20 1.11 10.71
CA ARG A 119 0.83 1.42 11.99
C ARG A 119 0.59 0.28 12.97
N PRO A 120 1.51 0.00 13.91
CA PRO A 120 1.18 -0.80 15.08
C PRO A 120 0.03 -0.15 15.84
N HIS A 121 -0.88 -0.95 16.35
CA HIS A 121 -1.88 -0.48 17.30
C HIS A 121 -1.19 0.26 18.45
N PRO A 122 -1.70 1.43 18.90
CA PRO A 122 -0.98 2.28 19.84
C PRO A 122 -0.68 1.60 21.18
N GLU A 123 -1.52 0.66 21.60
CA GLU A 123 -1.37 -0.14 22.83
C GLU A 123 -0.45 -1.36 22.65
N GLN A 124 -0.09 -1.72 21.42
CA GLN A 124 0.75 -2.89 21.08
C GLN A 124 2.04 -2.48 20.35
N LYS A 125 2.48 -1.21 20.51
CA LYS A 125 3.66 -0.67 19.80
C LYS A 125 4.94 -1.45 20.08
N ASP A 126 5.09 -1.96 21.30
CA ASP A 126 6.30 -2.70 21.70
C ASP A 126 6.30 -4.13 21.15
N GLU A 127 5.12 -4.72 20.89
CA GLU A 127 5.01 -6.08 20.33
C GLU A 127 5.64 -6.17 18.94
N MET A 128 5.48 -5.14 18.09
CA MET A 128 6.06 -5.15 16.74
C MET A 128 7.59 -5.27 16.74
N ARG A 129 8.26 -4.60 17.71
CA ARG A 129 9.72 -4.65 17.84
C ARG A 129 10.18 -6.04 18.28
N VAL A 130 9.40 -6.70 19.13
CA VAL A 130 9.71 -8.03 19.66
C VAL A 130 9.46 -9.12 18.62
N THR A 131 8.40 -9.00 17.83
CA THR A 131 7.99 -10.02 16.85
C THR A 131 8.76 -9.93 15.53
N GLY A 132 9.45 -8.82 15.28
CA GLY A 132 10.19 -8.61 14.02
C GLY A 132 9.28 -8.35 12.82
N THR A 133 8.00 -8.02 13.05
CA THR A 133 6.99 -7.91 12.01
C THR A 133 7.29 -6.78 11.04
N ARG A 134 7.50 -7.14 9.76
CA ARG A 134 7.81 -6.22 8.66
C ARG A 134 6.79 -6.33 7.53
N ALA A 135 6.51 -5.21 6.88
CA ALA A 135 5.76 -5.20 5.64
C ALA A 135 6.65 -5.67 4.47
N LEU A 136 6.29 -6.76 3.76
CA LEU A 136 7.08 -7.28 2.62
C LEU A 136 6.87 -6.50 1.32
N SER A 137 5.65 -6.03 1.11
CA SER A 137 5.23 -5.38 -0.11
C SER A 137 4.27 -4.26 0.25
N ILE A 138 4.77 -3.03 0.14
CA ILE A 138 3.98 -1.80 0.12
C ILE A 138 4.75 -0.86 -0.82
N GLY A 139 4.10 -0.28 -1.83
CA GLY A 139 4.78 0.71 -2.66
C GLY A 139 5.33 1.87 -1.80
N GLY A 140 6.62 2.17 -1.92
CA GLY A 140 7.27 3.43 -1.48
C GLY A 140 7.38 3.68 0.03
N VAL A 141 8.56 3.46 0.63
CA VAL A 141 8.88 3.88 2.01
C VAL A 141 9.25 5.38 2.04
N ASN A 142 8.67 6.16 2.97
CA ASN A 142 9.17 7.50 3.27
C ASN A 142 10.23 7.41 4.38
N SER A 143 11.49 7.61 3.99
CA SER A 143 12.66 7.54 4.87
C SER A 143 12.74 8.64 5.92
N ASP A 144 11.99 9.74 5.77
CA ASP A 144 12.20 10.97 6.54
C ASP A 144 11.38 11.01 7.82
N THR A 145 10.31 10.21 7.90
CA THR A 145 9.27 10.38 8.94
C THR A 145 9.23 9.22 9.95
N GLY A 146 9.97 8.13 9.72
CA GLY A 146 9.89 6.91 10.55
C GLY A 146 8.50 6.27 10.54
N LEU A 147 7.66 6.64 9.57
CA LEU A 147 6.33 6.11 9.36
C LEU A 147 6.41 4.85 8.49
N GLY A 148 5.40 3.98 8.58
CA GLY A 148 5.17 3.03 7.51
C GLY A 148 5.01 3.78 6.18
N PRO A 149 5.32 3.15 5.03
CA PRO A 149 5.14 3.73 3.70
C PRO A 149 3.78 4.43 3.58
N GLN A 150 3.77 5.77 3.53
CA GLN A 150 2.57 6.52 3.17
C GLN A 150 2.40 6.33 1.68
N MET A 151 1.34 5.65 1.28
CA MET A 151 1.01 5.52 -0.12
C MET A 151 0.01 6.58 -0.51
N GLU A 152 0.33 7.33 -1.56
CA GLU A 152 -0.56 8.30 -2.19
C GLU A 152 -1.10 7.69 -3.49
N TYR A 153 -2.41 7.57 -3.59
CA TYR A 153 -3.12 7.04 -4.77
C TYR A 153 -4.27 7.97 -5.14
N GLY A 154 -4.69 7.96 -6.40
CA GLY A 154 -5.81 8.79 -6.84
C GLY A 154 -5.83 8.95 -8.35
N PHE A 155 -7.03 9.12 -8.90
CA PHE A 155 -7.26 9.16 -10.34
C PHE A 155 -7.94 10.44 -10.75
N LYS A 156 -7.43 11.06 -11.81
CA LYS A 156 -8.24 11.88 -12.70
C LYS A 156 -8.33 11.14 -14.03
N GLY A 157 -9.39 10.35 -14.21
CA GLY A 157 -9.74 9.75 -15.51
C GLY A 157 -9.10 8.40 -15.90
N ARG A 158 -8.67 7.53 -14.96
CA ARG A 158 -8.35 6.11 -15.25
C ARG A 158 -8.75 5.20 -14.09
N ALA A 159 -9.08 3.95 -14.39
CA ALA A 159 -9.32 2.91 -13.38
C ALA A 159 -7.99 2.27 -12.97
N THR A 160 -7.65 2.29 -11.67
CA THR A 160 -6.90 1.15 -11.11
C THR A 160 -7.71 0.54 -9.98
N SER A 161 -8.48 -0.49 -10.34
CA SER A 161 -8.80 -1.56 -9.42
C SER A 161 -7.52 -2.37 -9.23
N GLY A 162 -6.83 -2.19 -8.12
CA GLY A 162 -5.69 -3.03 -7.76
C GLY A 162 -5.79 -3.31 -6.28
N ASP A 163 -6.24 -4.50 -5.92
CA ASP A 163 -6.20 -4.99 -4.55
C ASP A 163 -4.77 -4.85 -4.03
N GLN A 164 -4.59 -4.07 -2.97
CA GLN A 164 -3.27 -3.82 -2.38
C GLN A 164 -3.06 -4.83 -1.25
N THR A 165 -2.24 -5.84 -1.51
CA THR A 165 -1.94 -6.89 -0.53
C THR A 165 -0.70 -6.53 0.27
N ILE A 166 -0.84 -6.48 1.59
CA ILE A 166 0.22 -6.13 2.52
C ILE A 166 0.47 -7.30 3.43
N GLN A 167 1.72 -7.74 3.44
CA GLN A 167 2.12 -8.95 4.13
C GLN A 167 2.98 -8.57 5.32
N LEU A 168 2.62 -9.06 6.48
CA LEU A 168 3.30 -8.83 7.75
C LEU A 168 4.04 -10.11 8.12
N VAL A 169 5.34 -10.01 8.41
CA VAL A 169 6.25 -11.17 8.52
C VAL A 169 6.56 -11.53 9.96
N ALA A 170 6.18 -12.71 10.42
CA ALA A 170 6.92 -13.38 11.51
C ALA A 170 8.19 -14.04 10.94
N PRO A 171 9.21 -14.41 11.74
CA PRO A 171 10.49 -14.96 11.25
C PRO A 171 10.38 -16.14 10.26
N ASP A 172 9.23 -16.81 10.21
CA ASP A 172 8.88 -17.96 9.39
C ASP A 172 7.94 -17.66 8.21
N LEU A 173 7.54 -16.40 7.99
CA LEU A 173 6.61 -16.00 6.91
C LEU A 173 7.36 -15.30 5.76
N ASP A 174 7.46 -15.93 4.59
CA ASP A 174 7.97 -15.29 3.37
C ASP A 174 6.83 -14.78 2.46
N GLU A 175 7.17 -14.03 1.40
CA GLU A 175 6.19 -13.47 0.46
C GLU A 175 5.32 -14.54 -0.19
N HIS A 176 5.91 -15.70 -0.46
CA HIS A 176 5.22 -16.84 -1.03
C HIS A 176 4.18 -17.41 -0.04
N THR A 177 4.56 -17.57 1.22
CA THR A 177 3.69 -18.06 2.30
C THR A 177 2.53 -17.10 2.54
N ALA A 178 2.77 -15.79 2.47
CA ALA A 178 1.67 -14.83 2.57
C ALA A 178 0.76 -14.86 1.33
N ARG A 179 1.30 -15.03 0.11
CA ARG A 179 0.48 -15.23 -1.10
C ARG A 179 -0.38 -16.49 -1.04
N SER A 180 0.13 -17.58 -0.44
CA SER A 180 -0.66 -18.80 -0.30
C SER A 180 -1.85 -18.62 0.64
N LEU A 181 -1.72 -17.82 1.72
CA LEU A 181 -2.87 -17.48 2.57
C LEU A 181 -3.98 -16.77 1.77
N MET A 182 -3.60 -15.78 0.95
CA MET A 182 -4.54 -15.10 0.08
C MET A 182 -5.19 -16.06 -0.93
N ALA A 183 -4.41 -16.99 -1.51
CA ALA A 183 -4.94 -17.99 -2.43
C ALA A 183 -5.96 -18.94 -1.76
N VAL A 184 -5.67 -19.38 -0.53
CA VAL A 184 -6.58 -20.22 0.26
C VAL A 184 -7.88 -19.50 0.58
N VAL A 185 -7.83 -18.20 0.89
CA VAL A 185 -9.04 -17.44 1.24
C VAL A 185 -9.82 -16.98 -0.01
N GLU A 186 -9.14 -16.46 -1.04
CA GLU A 186 -9.80 -15.76 -2.15
C GLU A 186 -9.94 -16.60 -3.42
N LEU A 187 -9.10 -17.61 -3.65
CA LEU A 187 -9.09 -18.36 -4.92
C LEU A 187 -9.71 -19.75 -4.83
N MET A 188 -10.00 -20.23 -3.62
CA MET A 188 -10.63 -21.54 -3.46
C MET A 188 -12.11 -21.52 -3.88
N PRO A 189 -12.63 -22.60 -4.53
CA PRO A 189 -14.03 -22.69 -4.95
C PRO A 189 -15.04 -22.49 -3.82
N ASN A 190 -14.65 -22.84 -2.60
CA ASN A 190 -15.44 -22.69 -1.38
C ASN A 190 -14.79 -21.63 -0.49
N ARG A 191 -14.86 -20.36 -0.91
CA ARG A 191 -14.32 -19.25 -0.13
C ARG A 191 -14.91 -19.28 1.29
N PRO A 192 -14.06 -19.17 2.33
CA PRO A 192 -14.56 -19.10 3.70
C PRO A 192 -15.44 -17.85 3.86
N PRO A 193 -16.53 -17.92 4.64
CA PRO A 193 -17.31 -16.74 4.94
C PRO A 193 -16.45 -15.72 5.69
N LEU A 194 -16.66 -14.45 5.36
CA LEU A 194 -16.02 -13.33 6.04
C LEU A 194 -17.02 -12.63 6.95
N ALA A 195 -16.62 -12.39 8.19
CA ALA A 195 -17.33 -11.53 9.12
C ALA A 195 -16.77 -10.11 9.01
N CYS A 196 -17.63 -9.13 8.73
CA CYS A 196 -17.25 -7.74 8.53
C CYS A 196 -17.74 -6.84 9.67
N GLU A 197 -16.84 -6.02 10.21
CA GLU A 197 -17.17 -4.87 11.02
C GLU A 197 -17.28 -3.64 10.11
N THR A 198 -18.49 -3.16 9.91
CA THR A 198 -18.77 -1.99 9.05
C THR A 198 -18.90 -0.72 9.88
N ARG A 199 -18.27 0.35 9.39
CA ARG A 199 -18.39 1.73 9.87
C ARG A 199 -18.82 2.63 8.72
N SER A 200 -18.91 3.94 8.94
CA SER A 200 -19.53 4.82 7.95
C SER A 200 -18.87 4.76 6.56
N ALA A 201 -17.54 4.77 6.51
CA ALA A 201 -16.78 4.83 5.27
C ALA A 201 -15.85 3.63 5.07
N THR A 202 -15.84 2.67 6.00
CA THR A 202 -14.89 1.55 6.02
C THR A 202 -15.56 0.26 6.44
N ALA A 203 -15.12 -0.87 5.92
CA ALA A 203 -15.43 -2.19 6.45
C ALA A 203 -14.13 -2.99 6.66
N VAL A 204 -14.03 -3.69 7.79
CA VAL A 204 -12.93 -4.62 8.07
C VAL A 204 -13.51 -6.02 8.15
N CYS A 205 -13.16 -6.87 7.21
CA CYS A 205 -13.61 -8.24 7.12
C CYS A 205 -12.48 -9.20 7.48
N ALA A 206 -12.81 -10.27 8.20
CA ALA A 206 -11.88 -11.35 8.52
C ALA A 206 -12.58 -12.70 8.32
N VAL A 207 -11.81 -13.76 8.15
CA VAL A 207 -12.35 -15.13 8.13
C VAL A 207 -13.11 -15.38 9.43
N GLU A 208 -14.32 -15.92 9.34
CA GLU A 208 -15.11 -16.26 10.52
C GLU A 208 -14.33 -17.17 11.50
N PRO A 209 -14.36 -16.91 12.82
CA PRO A 209 -13.58 -17.68 13.79
C PRO A 209 -13.82 -19.19 13.74
N ALA A 210 -15.06 -19.62 13.45
CA ALA A 210 -15.40 -21.03 13.32
C ALA A 210 -14.76 -21.71 12.10
N THR A 211 -14.48 -20.94 11.04
CA THR A 211 -13.88 -21.44 9.79
C THR A 211 -12.35 -21.39 9.81
N TRP A 212 -11.77 -20.52 10.65
CA TRP A 212 -10.33 -20.29 10.73
C TRP A 212 -9.46 -21.56 10.88
N PRO A 213 -9.80 -22.57 11.72
CA PRO A 213 -8.97 -23.77 11.85
C PRO A 213 -8.76 -24.51 10.54
N LYS A 214 -9.78 -24.56 9.68
CA LYS A 214 -9.68 -25.18 8.36
C LYS A 214 -8.81 -24.36 7.42
N VAL A 215 -9.02 -23.04 7.36
CA VAL A 215 -8.19 -22.12 6.56
C VAL A 215 -6.73 -22.22 6.97
N ALA A 216 -6.44 -22.27 8.27
CA ALA A 216 -5.08 -22.41 8.78
C ALA A 216 -4.43 -23.75 8.37
N ALA A 217 -5.18 -24.86 8.39
CA ALA A 217 -4.69 -26.16 7.95
C ALA A 217 -4.43 -26.20 6.42
N ASP A 218 -5.34 -25.66 5.62
CA ASP A 218 -5.18 -25.57 4.16
C ASP A 218 -4.01 -24.64 3.79
N TRP A 219 -3.83 -23.54 4.53
CA TRP A 219 -2.71 -22.62 4.38
C TRP A 219 -1.37 -23.29 4.73
N GLU A 220 -1.30 -23.99 5.87
CA GLU A 220 -0.10 -24.71 6.28
C GLU A 220 0.29 -25.79 5.26
N LYS A 221 -0.70 -26.54 4.75
CA LYS A 221 -0.47 -27.49 3.67
C LYS A 221 0.11 -26.80 2.44
N SER A 222 -0.50 -25.71 1.98
CA SER A 222 0.00 -24.95 0.82
C SER A 222 1.41 -24.41 1.04
N ARG A 223 1.74 -23.98 2.26
CA ARG A 223 3.09 -23.55 2.64
C ARG A 223 4.11 -24.70 2.50
N LEU A 224 3.79 -25.88 3.04
CA LEU A 224 4.65 -27.06 2.95
C LEU A 224 4.83 -27.54 1.50
N ASP A 225 3.75 -27.54 0.72
CA ASP A 225 3.78 -27.87 -0.71
C ASP A 225 4.71 -26.90 -1.46
N GLY A 226 4.59 -25.59 -1.22
CA GLY A 226 5.44 -24.58 -1.82
C GLY A 226 6.92 -24.68 -1.41
N ILE A 227 7.21 -25.04 -0.15
CA ILE A 227 8.59 -25.31 0.29
C ILE A 227 9.16 -26.51 -0.48
N THR A 228 8.35 -27.56 -0.62
CA THR A 228 8.73 -28.78 -1.35
C THR A 228 9.01 -28.46 -2.81
N GLU A 229 8.10 -27.75 -3.50
CA GLU A 229 8.27 -27.31 -4.89
C GLU A 229 9.56 -26.48 -5.07
N ARG A 230 9.86 -25.55 -4.16
CA ARG A 230 11.11 -24.77 -4.22
C ARG A 230 12.37 -25.64 -4.08
N LYS A 231 12.34 -26.68 -3.26
CA LYS A 231 13.44 -27.66 -3.17
C LYS A 231 13.61 -28.41 -4.48
N HIS A 232 12.52 -28.86 -5.08
CA HIS A 232 12.54 -29.52 -6.40
C HIS A 232 13.13 -28.59 -7.47
N ASP A 233 12.69 -27.34 -7.51
CA ASP A 233 13.21 -26.35 -8.46
C ASP A 233 14.69 -26.05 -8.26
N ALA A 234 15.13 -25.90 -7.01
CA ALA A 234 16.53 -25.67 -6.68
C ALA A 234 17.41 -26.85 -7.10
N ALA A 235 17.00 -28.08 -6.79
CA ALA A 235 17.73 -29.29 -7.17
C ALA A 235 17.76 -29.51 -8.68
N ARG A 236 16.62 -29.27 -9.36
CA ARG A 236 16.52 -29.35 -10.82
C ARG A 236 17.43 -28.32 -11.50
N ARG A 237 17.43 -27.07 -11.02
CA ARG A 237 18.33 -26.02 -11.51
C ARG A 237 19.79 -26.41 -11.32
N ALA A 238 20.16 -26.90 -10.13
CA ALA A 238 21.51 -27.36 -9.84
C ALA A 238 21.96 -28.53 -10.73
N CYS A 239 21.03 -29.39 -11.16
CA CYS A 239 21.32 -30.42 -12.17
C CYS A 239 21.62 -29.81 -13.54
N TYR A 240 20.82 -28.85 -14.00
CA TYR A 240 21.05 -28.16 -15.28
C TYR A 240 22.35 -27.36 -15.28
N ASP A 241 22.69 -26.72 -14.15
CA ASP A 241 23.95 -25.96 -14.01
C ASP A 241 25.20 -26.85 -14.12
N LYS A 242 25.07 -28.16 -13.82
CA LYS A 242 26.14 -29.16 -13.92
C LYS A 242 26.07 -29.99 -15.21
N ALA A 243 25.06 -29.78 -16.05
CA ALA A 243 24.84 -30.60 -17.22
C ALA A 243 25.93 -30.36 -18.28
N PRO A 244 26.43 -31.42 -18.96
CA PRO A 244 27.30 -31.23 -20.11
C PRO A 244 26.53 -30.53 -21.24
N ALA A 245 27.22 -29.74 -22.05
CA ALA A 245 26.63 -29.14 -23.25
C ALA A 245 26.03 -30.22 -24.17
N GLY A 246 24.80 -30.00 -24.64
CA GLY A 246 24.10 -30.91 -25.54
C GLY A 246 22.61 -31.00 -25.26
N ASN A 247 21.91 -31.83 -26.04
CA ASN A 247 20.48 -32.06 -25.89
C ASN A 247 20.23 -33.10 -24.78
N GLY A 248 19.56 -32.69 -23.71
CA GLY A 248 19.16 -33.57 -22.62
C GLY A 248 18.24 -32.89 -21.61
N SER A 249 17.84 -33.63 -20.58
CA SER A 249 16.94 -33.15 -19.53
C SER A 249 17.36 -33.67 -18.16
N CYS A 250 17.05 -32.91 -17.11
CA CYS A 250 17.22 -33.35 -15.73
C CYS A 250 15.98 -34.10 -15.26
N VAL A 251 16.13 -35.41 -15.02
CA VAL A 251 15.04 -36.30 -14.58
C VAL A 251 15.21 -36.59 -13.10
N GLN A 252 14.11 -36.53 -12.35
CA GLN A 252 14.12 -36.88 -10.93
C GLN A 252 14.37 -38.39 -10.76
N VAL A 253 15.28 -38.75 -9.85
CA VAL A 253 15.66 -40.16 -9.59
C VAL A 253 15.41 -40.61 -8.16
N SER A 254 15.15 -39.68 -7.23
CA SER A 254 14.72 -39.99 -5.86
C SER A 254 13.19 -40.11 -5.78
N ALA A 255 12.71 -41.12 -5.05
CA ALA A 255 11.29 -41.24 -4.68
C ALA A 255 10.90 -40.25 -3.57
N ASP A 256 9.59 -39.99 -3.47
CA ASP A 256 9.01 -38.98 -2.58
C ASP A 256 9.39 -39.19 -1.10
N GLY A 257 9.86 -38.12 -0.45
CA GLY A 257 10.13 -38.07 1.01
C GLY A 257 11.57 -37.70 1.40
N ALA A 258 12.52 -37.74 0.46
CA ALA A 258 13.90 -37.28 0.64
C ALA A 258 14.19 -35.97 -0.13
N GLU A 259 15.33 -35.33 0.14
CA GLU A 259 15.84 -34.22 -0.67
C GLU A 259 15.83 -34.61 -2.17
N PRO A 260 15.19 -33.82 -3.05
CA PRO A 260 14.99 -34.24 -4.43
C PRO A 260 16.30 -34.33 -5.20
N VAL A 261 16.56 -35.47 -5.83
CA VAL A 261 17.76 -35.70 -6.64
C VAL A 261 17.39 -35.78 -8.11
N TYR A 262 18.12 -35.01 -8.94
CA TYR A 262 17.96 -34.97 -10.39
C TYR A 262 19.25 -35.42 -11.08
N GLU A 263 19.10 -36.24 -12.12
CA GLU A 263 20.20 -36.68 -12.98
C GLU A 263 19.98 -36.20 -14.41
N PHE A 264 21.05 -35.69 -15.03
CA PHE A 264 21.00 -35.28 -16.43
C PHE A 264 21.05 -36.50 -17.36
N ARG A 265 20.06 -36.63 -18.24
CA ARG A 265 19.98 -37.67 -19.26
C ARG A 265 20.03 -37.03 -20.64
N ARG A 266 20.95 -37.49 -21.48
CA ARG A 266 21.01 -37.07 -22.89
C ARG A 266 19.80 -37.62 -23.64
N ASN A 267 19.24 -36.81 -24.52
CA ASN A 267 18.26 -37.28 -25.47
C ASN A 267 18.99 -38.13 -26.54
N PRO A 268 18.39 -39.25 -26.98
CA PRO A 268 18.96 -40.07 -28.05
C PRO A 268 19.11 -39.31 -29.37
#